data_AF-A0A936PXI6-F1
#
_entry.id   AF-A0A936PXI6-F1
#
_cell.length_a   1.000
_cell.length_b   1.000
_cell.length_c   1.000
_cell.angle_alpha   90.00
_cell.angle_beta   90.00
_cell.angle_gamma   90.00
#
_symmetry.space_group_name_H-M   'P 1'
#
loop_
_entity.id
_entity.type
_entity.pdbx_description
1 polymer ?
#
loop_
_entity_poly.entity_id
_entity_poly.type
_entity_poly.pdbx_seq_one_letter_code
_entity_poly.pdbx_strand_id
1 'polypeptide(L)'
;MPQASIDTLWTLFEGGARPPWTTSPGPWGRWAKAIAELRDVLRFARAMGVGDRLSFEPTLARGLDYYTGPVFETVLNDGSVGSVSGGGRYDGLVGMFSEKREVPAVGVALELRAPDGDLGGAQDAGRCAPHDHGAGDRV
;
A
#
# COMPACT_ATOMS: atom_id res chain seq x y z
N MET A 1 -10.52 8.83 11.56
CA MET A 1 -9.98 7.65 12.26
C MET A 1 -8.48 7.86 12.45
N PRO A 2 -7.88 7.56 13.61
CA PRO A 2 -6.42 7.63 13.74
C PRO A 2 -5.80 6.63 12.76
N GLN A 3 -4.89 7.10 11.91
CA GLN A 3 -4.16 6.25 10.97
C GLN A 3 -3.40 5.17 11.75
N ALA A 4 -3.75 3.90 11.53
CA ALA A 4 -3.12 2.80 12.25
C ALA A 4 -1.66 2.68 11.79
N SER A 5 -0.72 3.00 12.68
CA SER A 5 0.71 2.85 12.38
C SER A 5 1.07 1.38 12.21
N ILE A 6 2.09 1.11 11.38
CA ILE A 6 2.65 -0.23 11.21
C ILE A 6 3.05 -0.89 12.53
N ASP A 7 3.47 -0.09 13.52
CA ASP A 7 3.85 -0.59 14.84
C ASP A 7 2.63 -1.02 15.66
N THR A 8 1.49 -0.31 15.54
CA THR A 8 0.22 -0.74 16.14
C THR A 8 -0.22 -2.09 15.55
N LEU A 9 -0.11 -2.26 14.24
CA LEU A 9 -0.39 -3.53 13.58
C LEU A 9 0.57 -4.62 14.05
N TRP A 10 1.87 -4.32 14.12
CA TRP A 10 2.86 -5.29 14.57
C TRP A 10 2.62 -5.79 15.99
N THR A 11 2.33 -4.87 16.94
CA THR A 11 2.01 -5.22 18.32
C THR A 11 0.76 -6.09 18.42
N LEU A 12 -0.24 -5.85 17.58
CA LEU A 12 -1.43 -6.70 17.50
C LEU A 12 -1.09 -8.14 17.12
N PHE A 13 -0.11 -8.35 16.24
CA PHE A 13 0.24 -9.68 15.74
C PHE A 13 1.35 -10.39 16.55
N GLU A 14 2.26 -9.68 17.21
CA GLU A 14 3.28 -10.27 18.11
C GLU A 14 2.81 -10.44 19.55
N GLY A 15 1.99 -9.51 20.07
CA GLY A 15 1.77 -9.31 21.50
C GLY A 15 0.86 -10.33 22.20
N GLY A 16 0.45 -11.41 21.54
CA GLY A 16 -0.31 -12.51 22.16
C GLY A 16 -1.74 -12.19 22.61
N ALA A 17 -2.16 -10.92 22.68
CA ALA A 17 -3.54 -10.50 22.90
C ALA A 17 -4.34 -10.66 21.60
N ARG A 18 -4.56 -11.92 21.22
CA ARG A 18 -5.45 -12.31 20.14
C ARG A 18 -6.85 -11.77 20.45
N PRO A 19 -7.42 -10.86 19.63
CA PRO A 19 -8.82 -10.50 19.77
C PRO A 19 -9.69 -11.77 19.74
N PRO A 20 -10.82 -11.83 20.46
CA PRO A 20 -11.60 -13.07 20.61
C PRO A 20 -12.01 -13.75 19.29
N TRP A 21 -12.12 -12.97 18.22
CA TRP A 21 -12.45 -13.42 16.87
C TRP A 21 -11.26 -14.02 16.07
N THR A 22 -10.03 -13.98 16.61
CA THR A 22 -8.78 -14.49 15.99
C THR A 22 -8.36 -15.88 16.46
N THR A 23 -9.17 -16.53 17.30
CA THR A 23 -8.87 -17.83 17.93
C THR A 23 -9.01 -19.05 16.99
N SER A 24 -9.43 -18.83 15.74
CA SER A 24 -9.54 -19.86 14.70
C SER A 24 -8.18 -20.15 14.04
N PRO A 25 -7.91 -21.38 13.54
CA PRO A 25 -6.76 -21.67 12.68
C PRO A 25 -6.84 -20.79 11.43
N GLY A 26 -6.13 -19.67 11.52
CA GLY A 26 -6.16 -18.60 10.54
C GLY A 26 -4.79 -18.42 9.91
N PRO A 27 -4.72 -17.62 8.85
CA PRO A 27 -3.51 -17.42 8.06
C PRO A 27 -2.50 -16.48 8.73
N TRP A 28 -2.35 -16.56 10.05
CA TRP A 28 -1.56 -15.66 10.89
C TRP A 28 -0.10 -15.52 10.44
N GLY A 29 0.50 -16.61 9.95
CA GLY A 29 1.88 -16.61 9.44
C GLY A 29 2.08 -15.71 8.22
N ARG A 30 1.07 -15.57 7.34
CA ARG A 30 1.17 -14.68 6.16
C ARG A 30 1.16 -13.21 6.57
N TRP A 31 0.38 -12.87 7.61
CA TRP A 31 0.28 -11.50 8.12
C TRP A 31 1.56 -11.06 8.83
N ALA A 32 2.12 -11.94 9.69
CA ALA A 32 3.39 -11.68 10.33
C ALA A 32 4.52 -11.47 9.30
N LYS A 33 4.56 -12.33 8.26
CA LYS A 33 5.49 -12.16 7.13
C LYS A 33 5.28 -10.82 6.42
N ALA A 34 4.05 -10.46 6.08
CA ALA A 34 3.74 -9.21 5.37
C ALA A 34 4.20 -7.97 6.15
N ILE A 35 3.98 -7.94 7.46
CA ILE A 35 4.41 -6.79 8.28
C ILE A 35 5.93 -6.76 8.42
N ALA A 36 6.59 -7.92 8.54
CA ALA A 36 8.05 -8.00 8.55
C ALA A 36 8.65 -7.46 7.23
N GLU A 37 8.11 -7.87 6.08
CA GLU A 37 8.54 -7.37 4.77
C GLU A 37 8.32 -5.86 4.64
N LEU A 38 7.18 -5.34 5.10
CA LEU A 38 6.90 -3.91 5.06
C LEU A 38 7.85 -3.10 5.97
N ARG A 39 8.19 -3.64 7.15
CA ARG A 39 9.20 -3.02 8.03
C ARG A 39 10.58 -2.97 7.39
N ASP A 40 10.97 -4.02 6.67
CA ASP A 40 12.23 -4.03 5.93
C ASP A 40 12.23 -2.95 4.84
N VAL A 41 11.14 -2.82 4.07
CA VAL A 41 10.99 -1.74 3.07
C VAL A 41 11.14 -0.36 3.71
N LEU A 42 10.44 -0.08 4.82
CA LEU A 42 10.56 1.19 5.52
C LEU A 42 11.97 1.43 6.08
N ARG A 43 12.63 0.38 6.58
CA ARG A 43 14.01 0.45 7.07
C ARG A 43 14.97 0.81 5.94
N PHE A 44 14.87 0.16 4.79
CA PHE A 44 15.71 0.45 3.62
C PHE A 44 15.44 1.85 3.08
N ALA A 45 14.18 2.29 3.01
CA ALA A 45 13.83 3.64 2.58
C ALA A 45 14.41 4.73 3.49
N ARG A 46 14.39 4.52 4.81
CA ARG A 46 15.06 5.41 5.77
C ARG A 46 16.58 5.41 5.56
N ALA A 47 17.19 4.24 5.37
CA ALA A 47 18.62 4.13 5.09
C ALA A 47 19.03 4.83 3.78
N MET A 48 18.14 4.90 2.79
CA MET A 48 18.33 5.64 1.53
C MET A 48 17.99 7.14 1.64
N GLY A 49 17.56 7.64 2.80
CA GLY A 49 17.21 9.06 2.99
C GLY A 49 15.90 9.48 2.32
N VAL A 50 15.02 8.52 1.98
CA VAL A 50 13.71 8.79 1.33
C VAL A 50 12.53 8.40 2.20
N GLY A 51 12.77 8.09 3.48
CA GLY A 51 11.74 7.63 4.42
C GLY A 51 10.57 8.61 4.58
N ASP A 52 10.84 9.91 4.56
CA ASP A 52 9.81 10.96 4.70
C ASP A 52 8.88 11.10 3.49
N ARG A 53 9.21 10.41 2.38
CA ARG A 53 8.37 10.34 1.17
C ARG A 53 7.47 9.12 1.14
N LEU A 54 7.53 8.24 2.14
CA LEU A 54 6.69 7.05 2.22
C LEU A 54 5.60 7.23 3.25
N SER A 55 4.38 6.83 2.88
CA SER A 55 3.25 6.67 3.78
C SER A 55 2.75 5.24 3.71
N PHE A 56 2.34 4.69 4.85
CA PHE A 56 1.70 3.38 4.92
C PHE A 56 0.18 3.55 4.88
N GLU A 57 -0.48 2.90 3.93
CA GLU A 57 -1.92 2.93 3.77
C GLU A 57 -2.47 1.49 3.68
N PRO A 58 -3.14 0.98 4.73
CA PRO A 58 -3.66 -0.40 4.75
C PRO A 58 -4.83 -0.61 3.78
N THR A 59 -5.51 0.46 3.35
CA THR A 59 -6.62 0.35 2.38
C THR A 59 -6.15 0.32 0.94
N LEU A 60 -4.86 0.55 0.68
CA LEU A 60 -4.29 0.52 -0.66
C LEU A 60 -4.30 -0.91 -1.20
N ALA A 61 -5.28 -1.18 -2.06
CA ALA A 61 -5.36 -2.39 -2.86
C ALA A 61 -5.38 -2.00 -4.34
N ARG A 62 -4.57 -2.68 -5.16
CA ARG A 62 -4.59 -2.51 -6.61
C ARG A 62 -5.55 -3.52 -7.22
N GLY A 63 -6.27 -3.14 -8.27
CA GLY A 63 -7.26 -3.99 -8.95
C GLY A 63 -6.68 -5.13 -9.79
N LEU A 64 -5.48 -5.62 -9.48
CA LEU A 64 -4.78 -6.67 -10.22
C LEU A 64 -4.38 -7.79 -9.25
N ASP A 65 -4.94 -8.98 -9.46
CA ASP A 65 -4.82 -10.11 -8.54
C ASP A 65 -3.45 -10.81 -8.57
N TYR A 66 -2.49 -10.33 -9.38
CA TYR A 66 -1.17 -10.96 -9.53
C TYR A 66 -0.15 -10.52 -8.47
N TYR A 67 -0.45 -9.52 -7.65
CA TYR A 67 0.48 -9.06 -6.61
C TYR A 67 0.54 -10.05 -5.45
N THR A 68 1.76 -10.46 -5.10
CA THR A 68 2.02 -11.48 -4.06
C THR A 68 2.66 -10.89 -2.80
N GLY A 69 2.98 -9.58 -2.81
CA GLY A 69 3.68 -8.89 -1.73
C GLY A 69 3.32 -7.39 -1.66
N PRO A 70 4.24 -6.51 -1.24
CA PRO A 70 3.94 -5.09 -1.09
C PRO A 70 3.58 -4.44 -2.43
N VAL A 71 2.62 -3.52 -2.36
CA VAL A 71 2.20 -2.65 -3.46
C VAL A 71 2.52 -1.21 -3.13
N PHE A 72 2.79 -0.43 -4.17
CA PHE A 72 3.17 0.97 -4.06
C PHE A 72 2.31 1.81 -5.00
N GLU A 73 1.98 3.00 -4.52
CA GLU A 73 1.33 4.05 -5.28
C GLU A 73 2.04 5.37 -4.99
N THR A 74 2.32 6.14 -6.03
CA THR A 74 2.90 7.48 -5.89
C THR A 74 1.89 8.51 -6.34
N VAL A 75 1.66 9.49 -5.47
CA VAL A 75 0.80 10.66 -5.73
C VAL A 75 1.65 11.92 -5.68
N LEU A 76 1.20 12.98 -6.36
CA LEU A 76 1.80 14.30 -6.23
C LEU A 76 1.31 14.98 -4.97
N ASN A 77 2.20 15.74 -4.31
CA ASN A 77 1.88 16.44 -3.06
C ASN A 77 0.80 17.52 -3.24
N ASP A 78 0.66 18.06 -4.45
CA ASP A 78 -0.34 19.09 -4.76
C ASP A 78 -1.74 18.51 -5.03
N GLY A 79 -1.87 17.18 -5.10
CA GLY A 79 -3.12 16.49 -5.42
C GLY A 79 -3.73 16.88 -6.77
N SER A 80 -2.97 17.54 -7.63
CA SER A 80 -3.43 18.08 -8.92
C SER A 80 -3.76 16.96 -9.92
N VAL A 81 -3.09 15.83 -9.77
CA VAL A 81 -3.28 14.62 -10.54
C VAL A 81 -3.43 13.47 -9.53
N GLY A 82 -4.21 12.44 -9.88
CA GLY A 82 -4.33 11.23 -9.07
C GLY A 82 -3.00 10.44 -8.99
N SER A 83 -3.09 9.12 -8.86
CA SER A 83 -1.92 8.25 -8.93
C SER A 83 -1.08 8.54 -10.18
N VAL A 84 0.23 8.78 -10.03
CA VAL A 84 1.18 9.03 -11.13
C VAL A 84 2.05 7.82 -11.42
N SER A 85 2.16 6.91 -10.45
CA SER A 85 2.78 5.62 -10.67
C SER A 85 2.24 4.57 -9.72
N GLY A 86 2.26 3.33 -10.18
CA GLY A 86 1.86 2.17 -9.41
C GLY A 86 2.82 1.01 -9.62
N GLY A 87 2.96 0.16 -8.62
CA GLY A 87 3.85 -1.00 -8.69
C GLY A 87 3.68 -1.95 -7.54
N GLY A 88 4.49 -3.00 -7.52
CA GLY A 88 4.50 -3.99 -6.46
C GLY A 88 5.25 -5.26 -6.82
N ARG A 89 5.24 -6.22 -5.89
CA ARG A 89 5.88 -7.53 -6.04
C ARG A 89 4.93 -8.59 -6.59
N TYR A 90 5.38 -9.36 -7.57
CA TYR A 90 4.58 -10.34 -8.33
C TYR A 90 5.36 -11.62 -8.64
N ASP A 91 5.58 -12.47 -7.64
CA ASP A 91 6.46 -13.65 -7.78
C ASP A 91 5.87 -14.76 -8.67
N GLY A 92 4.54 -14.85 -8.75
CA GLY A 92 3.84 -15.89 -9.51
C GLY A 92 3.63 -15.56 -11.00
N LEU A 93 3.78 -14.31 -11.41
CA LEU A 93 3.38 -13.85 -12.74
C LEU A 93 4.22 -14.50 -13.85
N VAL A 94 5.53 -14.58 -13.68
CA VAL A 94 6.42 -15.19 -14.68
C VAL A 94 6.18 -16.70 -14.78
N GLY A 95 5.86 -17.35 -13.65
CA GLY A 95 5.56 -18.78 -13.60
C GLY A 95 4.30 -19.17 -14.40
N MET A 96 3.34 -18.25 -14.57
CA MET A 96 2.17 -18.49 -15.43
C MET A 96 2.52 -18.67 -16.90
N PHE A 97 3.65 -18.10 -17.34
CA PHE A 97 4.11 -18.14 -18.74
C PHE A 97 5.38 -18.98 -18.93
N SER A 98 5.94 -19.54 -17.85
CA SER A 98 7.18 -20.31 -17.88
C SER A 98 7.02 -21.62 -17.12
N GLU A 99 7.12 -22.75 -17.83
CA GLU A 99 7.00 -24.09 -17.26
C GLU A 99 8.16 -24.49 -16.32
N LYS A 100 9.19 -23.64 -16.19
CA LYS A 100 10.49 -24.06 -15.66
C LYS A 100 10.85 -23.51 -14.28
N ARG A 101 10.19 -22.43 -13.80
CA ARG A 101 10.38 -21.91 -12.44
C ARG A 101 9.48 -20.73 -12.09
N GLU A 102 9.19 -20.57 -10.80
CA GLU A 102 8.84 -19.25 -10.24
C GLU A 102 10.05 -18.31 -10.29
N VAL A 103 9.81 -17.08 -10.73
CA VAL A 103 10.81 -16.00 -10.78
C VAL A 103 10.27 -14.81 -10.00
N PRO A 104 10.79 -14.56 -8.78
CA PRO A 104 10.41 -13.39 -7.99
C PRO A 104 10.69 -12.11 -8.76
N ALA A 105 9.73 -11.20 -8.76
CA ALA A 105 9.81 -9.97 -9.54
C ALA A 105 9.13 -8.80 -8.83
N VAL A 106 9.67 -7.60 -9.04
CA VAL A 106 9.13 -6.33 -8.56
C VAL A 106 9.24 -5.31 -9.68
N GLY A 107 8.25 -4.44 -9.80
CA GLY A 107 8.21 -3.44 -10.86
C GLY A 107 7.36 -2.24 -10.49
N VAL A 108 7.57 -1.16 -11.22
CA VAL A 108 6.82 0.10 -11.16
C VAL A 108 6.54 0.57 -12.57
N ALA A 109 5.35 1.10 -12.79
CA ALA A 109 4.93 1.74 -14.03
C ALA A 109 4.71 3.23 -13.76
N LEU A 110 5.29 4.08 -14.60
CA LEU A 110 5.10 5.54 -14.56
C LEU A 110 4.06 5.93 -15.61
N GLU A 111 3.06 6.70 -15.20
CA GLU A 111 2.08 7.27 -16.11
C GLU A 111 2.64 8.58 -16.69
N LEU A 112 3.04 8.53 -17.97
CA LEU A 112 3.51 9.72 -18.67
C LEU A 112 2.32 10.51 -19.21
N ARG A 113 1.95 11.58 -18.49
CA ARG A 113 0.97 12.56 -18.97
C ARG A 113 1.67 13.70 -19.70
N ALA A 114 1.16 14.09 -20.87
CA ALA A 114 1.61 15.30 -21.55
C ALA A 114 1.26 16.54 -20.71
N PRO A 115 2.12 17.59 -20.69
CA PRO A 115 1.91 18.76 -19.85
C PRO A 115 0.66 19.58 -20.19
N ASP A 116 0.03 19.36 -21.35
CA ASP A 116 -1.21 20.03 -21.75
C ASP A 116 -2.11 19.04 -22.51
N GLY A 117 -3.24 18.64 -21.93
CA GLY A 117 -4.16 17.71 -22.59
C GLY A 117 -5.27 17.21 -21.69
N ASP A 118 -6.33 18.01 -21.58
CA ASP A 118 -7.68 17.55 -21.27
C ASP A 118 -8.04 16.39 -22.21
N LEU A 119 -8.05 15.16 -21.68
CA LEU A 119 -8.91 14.06 -22.10
C LEU A 119 -9.14 13.19 -20.85
N GLY A 120 -10.40 13.11 -20.43
CA GLY A 120 -10.83 12.47 -19.19
C GLY A 120 -10.39 11.02 -19.04
N GLY A 121 -10.08 10.63 -17.80
CA GLY A 121 -9.80 9.24 -17.45
C GLY A 121 -8.91 9.08 -16.23
N ALA A 122 -9.37 9.53 -15.06
CA ALA A 122 -8.92 9.02 -13.76
C ALA A 122 -10.10 9.13 -12.79
N GLN A 123 -11.16 8.38 -13.08
CA GLN A 123 -12.22 8.15 -12.11
C GLN A 123 -11.84 6.93 -11.27
N ASP A 124 -11.67 7.22 -9.98
CA ASP A 124 -11.91 6.34 -8.84
C ASP A 124 -10.87 5.25 -8.54
N ALA A 125 -9.86 5.65 -7.78
CA ALA A 125 -9.29 4.79 -6.75
C ALA A 125 -9.52 5.45 -5.38
N GLY A 126 -10.75 5.36 -4.86
CA GLY A 126 -10.97 5.09 -3.44
C GLY A 126 -10.54 6.15 -2.43
N ARG A 127 -10.66 7.44 -2.75
CA ARG A 127 -10.46 8.49 -1.74
C ARG A 127 -11.67 8.54 -0.79
N CYS A 128 -11.62 7.77 0.30
CA CYS A 128 -12.41 8.08 1.50
C CYS A 128 -11.80 9.35 2.13
N ALA A 129 -12.30 10.52 1.72
CA ALA A 129 -12.00 11.77 2.41
C ALA A 129 -12.57 11.71 3.85
N PRO A 130 -11.81 12.11 4.88
CA PRO A 130 -12.42 12.38 6.18
C PRO A 130 -13.36 13.59 6.03
N HIS A 131 -14.63 13.41 6.39
CA HIS A 131 -15.58 14.49 6.58
C HIS A 131 -15.04 15.44 7.65
N ASP A 132 -14.65 16.65 7.24
CA ASP A 132 -14.49 17.78 8.12
C ASP A 132 -15.89 18.30 8.49
N HIS A 133 -16.30 18.09 9.73
CA HIS A 133 -17.43 18.81 10.30
C HIS A 133 -16.91 20.15 10.81
N GLY A 134 -17.02 21.17 9.96
CA GLY A 134 -16.99 22.56 10.40
C GLY A 134 -18.13 22.81 11.38
N ALA A 135 -17.81 23.02 12.65
CA ALA A 135 -18.65 23.74 13.59
C ALA A 135 -17.96 25.09 13.86
N GLY A 136 -18.59 26.15 13.35
CA GLY A 136 -18.03 27.49 13.29
C GLY A 136 -17.94 28.23 14.62
N ASP A 137 -17.42 29.45 14.49
CA ASP A 137 -17.42 30.51 15.50
C ASP A 137 -18.74 30.58 16.29
N ARG A 138 -18.60 30.55 17.63
CA ARG A 138 -19.22 31.51 18.55
C ARG A 138 -18.74 31.28 19.99
N VAL A 139 -18.03 32.29 20.51
CA VAL A 139 -17.72 32.64 21.92
C VAL A 139 -16.94 31.63 22.75
#